data_AF-A0A537Y9L4-F1
#
_entry.id   AF-A0A537Y9L4-F1
#
_cell.length_a   1.000
_cell.length_b   1.000
_cell.length_c   1.000
_cell.angle_alpha   90.00
_cell.angle_beta   90.00
_cell.angle_gamma   90.00
#
_symmetry.space_group_name_H-M   'P 1'
#
loop_
_entity.id
_entity.type
_entity.pdbx_description
1 polymer ?
#
loop_
_entity_poly.entity_id
_entity_poly.type
_entity_poly.pdbx_seq_one_letter_code
_entity_poly.pdbx_strand_id
1 'polypeptide(L)'
;GIDPQELLDTRPYAREWHYHILNDRSLTGLPRKFNVAFDGAGKIAVLEDTNDIAFSAVEVKDGFGVEPGVWFRLGVGGITGHRDFAKATGIIVKPEDATLVADAIVRVFIDTGDRTNRLKARLKYVLDSMGVDKFMIAVEERFGRKLARAPAEAFAPRPNFDRMAHIGVHQQKQAGLNWIGVVLPVGKLSCEQMRGLAKIAQDLGDGEIRLTVWQNLLLSGVRDENVALATAAIEKLGLAIKASQIRAGLIACTGNQGCKFAASDTKRHAAEIGDWCETQVDVDTPLNIHLTGCHHSCAQHYISDIGLLAAKVPGETEDDMVEGYHLYAGGGFGPDADIGREVYRDVKAEDAPKTVERLLKAYLTNRSSADETFLSFARRHDGEALRKLAEAEA
;
A
#
# COMPACT_ATOMS: atom_id res chain seq x y z
N GLY A 1 -2.46 -17.49 -3.15
CA GLY A 1 -2.69 -18.95 -3.09
C GLY A 1 -3.56 -19.42 -1.94
N ILE A 2 -4.15 -18.52 -1.14
CA ILE A 2 -5.00 -18.90 0.01
C ILE A 2 -6.30 -18.12 0.06
N ASP A 3 -6.38 -16.99 -0.65
CA ASP A 3 -7.56 -16.16 -0.67
C ASP A 3 -8.58 -16.76 -1.64
N PRO A 4 -9.82 -17.05 -1.22
CA PRO A 4 -10.85 -17.58 -2.11
C PRO A 4 -11.23 -16.63 -3.25
N GLN A 5 -10.95 -15.33 -3.13
CA GLN A 5 -11.28 -14.31 -4.14
C GLN A 5 -10.24 -14.22 -5.27
N GLU A 6 -8.98 -14.58 -5.00
CA GLU A 6 -7.88 -14.30 -5.93
C GLU A 6 -8.05 -15.02 -7.28
N LEU A 7 -7.73 -14.30 -8.36
CA LEU A 7 -7.65 -14.87 -9.71
C LEU A 7 -6.37 -15.68 -9.90
N LEU A 8 -5.30 -15.32 -9.19
CA LEU A 8 -3.98 -15.90 -9.38
C LEU A 8 -3.16 -15.88 -8.09
N ASP A 9 -2.51 -17.02 -7.77
CA ASP A 9 -1.48 -17.04 -6.72
C ASP A 9 -0.20 -16.37 -7.23
N THR A 10 0.16 -15.23 -6.63
CA THR A 10 1.30 -14.43 -7.10
C THR A 10 2.66 -14.86 -6.56
N ARG A 11 2.68 -15.73 -5.53
CA ARG A 11 3.92 -16.17 -4.86
C ARG A 11 4.95 -16.81 -5.81
N PRO A 12 4.57 -17.69 -6.76
CA PRO A 12 5.53 -18.26 -7.70
C PRO A 12 6.27 -17.20 -8.51
N TYR A 13 5.56 -16.19 -9.02
CA TYR A 13 6.13 -15.11 -9.84
C TYR A 13 7.02 -14.16 -9.03
N ALA A 14 6.59 -13.78 -7.82
CA ALA A 14 7.41 -12.98 -6.92
C ALA A 14 8.71 -13.70 -6.54
N ARG A 15 8.64 -15.02 -6.30
CA ARG A 15 9.80 -15.87 -5.98
C ARG A 15 10.72 -16.07 -7.18
N GLU A 16 10.16 -16.29 -8.36
CA GLU A 16 10.93 -16.40 -9.60
C GLU A 16 11.66 -15.09 -9.90
N TRP A 17 10.97 -13.95 -9.82
CA TRP A 17 11.58 -12.62 -9.95
C TRP A 17 12.70 -12.41 -8.94
N HIS A 18 12.49 -12.77 -7.67
CA HIS A 18 13.51 -12.69 -6.63
C HIS A 18 14.78 -13.48 -6.98
N TYR A 19 14.65 -14.72 -7.46
CA TYR A 19 15.82 -15.51 -7.84
C TYR A 19 16.44 -15.05 -9.16
N HIS A 20 15.64 -14.55 -10.11
CA HIS A 20 16.12 -13.97 -11.36
C HIS A 20 17.09 -12.81 -11.09
N ILE A 21 16.68 -11.84 -10.28
CA ILE A 21 17.53 -10.68 -9.95
C ILE A 21 18.78 -11.05 -9.15
N LEU A 22 18.72 -12.08 -8.31
CA LEU A 22 19.88 -12.52 -7.52
C LEU A 22 20.90 -13.28 -8.37
N ASN A 23 20.45 -13.97 -9.41
CA ASN A 23 21.30 -14.79 -10.27
C ASN A 23 21.88 -14.04 -11.48
N ASP A 24 21.33 -12.87 -11.84
CA ASP A 24 21.86 -12.05 -12.93
C ASP A 24 22.57 -10.78 -12.42
N ARG A 25 23.91 -10.81 -12.48
CA ARG A 25 24.73 -9.65 -12.08
C ARG A 25 24.55 -8.43 -12.98
N SER A 26 24.07 -8.57 -14.21
CA SER A 26 23.80 -7.43 -15.10
C SER A 26 22.65 -6.56 -14.60
N LEU A 27 21.82 -7.08 -13.69
CA LEU A 27 20.77 -6.33 -13.01
C LEU A 27 21.27 -5.61 -11.75
N THR A 28 22.57 -5.68 -11.46
CA THR A 28 23.22 -4.88 -10.42
C THR A 28 23.62 -3.50 -10.97
N GLY A 29 23.42 -2.43 -10.20
CA GLY A 29 23.79 -1.07 -10.61
C GLY A 29 22.71 -0.31 -11.39
N LEU A 30 21.45 -0.46 -10.97
CA LEU A 30 20.33 0.36 -11.46
C LEU A 30 20.55 1.86 -11.18
N PRO A 31 20.03 2.77 -12.04
CA PRO A 31 20.09 4.22 -11.79
C PRO A 31 19.53 4.63 -10.43
N ARG A 32 18.44 4.00 -9.98
CA ARG A 32 17.83 4.18 -8.66
C ARG A 32 17.06 2.91 -8.24
N LYS A 33 16.46 2.92 -7.05
CA LYS A 33 15.58 1.83 -6.57
C LYS A 33 14.49 1.55 -7.61
N PHE A 34 14.12 0.28 -7.73
CA PHE A 34 13.14 -0.21 -8.68
C PHE A 34 12.28 -1.25 -8.00
N ASN A 35 10.97 -1.07 -8.04
CA ASN A 35 10.00 -1.93 -7.36
C ASN A 35 9.10 -2.63 -8.38
N VAL A 36 8.84 -3.92 -8.17
CA VAL A 36 7.92 -4.74 -8.98
C VAL A 36 6.86 -5.31 -8.05
N ALA A 37 5.59 -5.17 -8.42
CA ALA A 37 4.47 -5.70 -7.68
C ALA A 37 3.63 -6.65 -8.54
N PHE A 38 3.18 -7.74 -7.91
CA PHE A 38 2.25 -8.71 -8.48
C PHE A 38 1.00 -8.72 -7.62
N ASP A 39 -0.13 -8.32 -8.19
CA ASP A 39 -1.44 -8.39 -7.57
C ASP A 39 -2.27 -9.54 -8.16
N GLY A 40 -2.83 -10.37 -7.27
CA GLY A 40 -3.64 -11.53 -7.64
C GLY A 40 -5.14 -11.27 -7.68
N ALA A 41 -5.59 -10.02 -7.51
CA ALA A 41 -6.98 -9.62 -7.32
C ALA A 41 -7.67 -10.27 -6.10
N GLY A 42 -6.90 -10.51 -5.03
CA GLY A 42 -7.43 -10.95 -3.73
C GLY A 42 -8.11 -9.83 -2.94
N LYS A 43 -8.61 -10.16 -1.76
CA LYS A 43 -9.24 -9.24 -0.80
C LYS A 43 -8.25 -8.23 -0.23
N ILE A 44 -7.01 -8.64 0.00
CA ILE A 44 -5.98 -7.73 0.56
C ILE A 44 -5.25 -7.06 -0.61
N ALA A 45 -5.51 -5.76 -0.78
CA ALA A 45 -4.81 -4.96 -1.79
C ALA A 45 -3.29 -4.88 -1.50
N VAL A 46 -2.48 -4.91 -2.56
CA VAL A 46 -1.01 -4.86 -2.48
C VAL A 46 -0.40 -3.54 -3.00
N LEU A 47 -1.25 -2.58 -3.38
CA LEU A 47 -0.83 -1.25 -3.87
C LEU A 47 0.07 -1.34 -5.11
N GLU A 48 -0.27 -2.21 -6.06
CA GLU A 48 0.59 -2.53 -7.19
C GLU A 48 0.90 -1.30 -8.07
N ASP A 49 -0.10 -0.44 -8.23
CA ASP A 49 -0.05 0.82 -8.98
C ASP A 49 0.91 1.87 -8.38
N THR A 50 1.48 1.62 -7.19
CA THR A 50 2.49 2.48 -6.56
C THR A 50 3.94 2.09 -6.90
N ASN A 51 4.13 1.06 -7.74
CA ASN A 51 5.42 0.47 -8.07
C ASN A 51 5.88 0.78 -9.50
N ASP A 52 7.20 0.66 -9.75
CA ASP A 52 7.76 0.93 -11.09
C ASP A 52 7.20 -0.05 -12.13
N ILE A 53 6.90 -1.29 -11.75
CA ILE A 53 6.10 -2.25 -12.54
C ILE A 53 4.92 -2.75 -11.70
N ALA A 54 3.73 -2.70 -12.28
CA ALA A 54 2.51 -3.24 -11.74
C ALA A 54 1.99 -4.37 -12.64
N PHE A 55 1.98 -5.60 -12.12
CA PHE A 55 1.28 -6.73 -12.73
C PHE A 55 -0.03 -6.96 -11.99
N SER A 56 -1.16 -6.58 -12.57
CA SER A 56 -2.49 -6.80 -11.97
C SER A 56 -3.20 -7.97 -12.63
N ALA A 57 -3.52 -9.03 -11.89
CA ALA A 57 -4.28 -10.15 -12.43
C ALA A 57 -5.67 -9.69 -12.90
N VAL A 58 -6.05 -10.09 -14.11
CA VAL A 58 -7.34 -9.82 -14.75
C VAL A 58 -7.82 -11.07 -15.46
N GLU A 59 -9.14 -11.26 -15.52
CA GLU A 59 -9.75 -12.26 -16.39
C GLU A 59 -10.12 -11.59 -17.72
N VAL A 60 -9.56 -12.09 -18.81
CA VAL A 60 -9.83 -11.66 -20.19
C VAL A 60 -10.96 -12.50 -20.74
N LYS A 61 -12.02 -11.83 -21.21
CA LYS A 61 -13.20 -12.45 -21.83
C LYS A 61 -12.89 -12.92 -23.25
N ASP A 62 -13.69 -13.87 -23.73
CA ASP A 62 -13.63 -14.31 -25.12
C ASP A 62 -14.06 -13.21 -26.10
N GLY A 63 -13.60 -13.29 -27.35
CA GLY A 63 -14.01 -12.39 -28.44
C GLY A 63 -13.16 -11.12 -28.63
N PHE A 64 -12.03 -10.98 -27.94
CA PHE A 64 -11.16 -9.78 -28.01
C PHE A 64 -9.84 -9.99 -28.78
N GLY A 65 -9.70 -11.08 -29.55
CA GLY A 65 -8.51 -11.35 -30.37
C GLY A 65 -7.27 -11.78 -29.59
N VAL A 66 -7.45 -12.12 -28.30
CA VAL A 66 -6.45 -12.72 -27.40
C VAL A 66 -7.08 -13.93 -26.72
N GLU A 67 -6.26 -14.87 -26.24
CA GLU A 67 -6.74 -16.07 -25.56
C GLU A 67 -7.49 -15.69 -24.27
N PRO A 68 -8.74 -16.13 -24.08
CA PRO A 68 -9.49 -15.87 -22.85
C PRO A 68 -8.84 -16.57 -21.65
N GLY A 69 -9.02 -16.01 -20.46
CA GLY A 69 -8.47 -16.56 -19.21
C GLY A 69 -7.74 -15.53 -18.36
N VAL A 70 -6.90 -15.99 -17.44
CA VAL A 70 -6.21 -15.10 -16.49
C VAL A 70 -4.89 -14.59 -17.07
N TRP A 71 -4.74 -13.27 -17.07
CA TRP A 71 -3.55 -12.54 -17.53
C TRP A 71 -3.12 -11.51 -16.49
N PHE A 72 -1.90 -11.00 -16.61
CA PHE A 72 -1.52 -9.75 -15.94
C PHE A 72 -1.75 -8.56 -16.87
N ARG A 73 -2.51 -7.57 -16.41
CA ARG A 73 -2.49 -6.22 -17.00
C ARG A 73 -1.22 -5.51 -16.54
N LEU A 74 -0.47 -4.94 -17.47
CA LEU A 74 0.80 -4.27 -17.19
C LEU A 74 0.63 -2.75 -17.01
N GLY A 75 1.09 -2.25 -15.87
CA GLY A 75 1.30 -0.83 -15.59
C GLY A 75 2.78 -0.51 -15.32
N VAL A 76 3.21 0.71 -15.64
CA VAL A 76 4.60 1.15 -15.41
C VAL A 76 4.71 2.56 -14.83
N GLY A 77 5.68 2.78 -13.95
CA GLY A 77 6.09 4.12 -13.49
C GLY A 77 5.48 4.63 -12.19
N GLY A 78 4.89 3.78 -11.36
CA GLY A 78 4.29 4.19 -10.08
C GLY A 78 5.30 4.69 -9.05
N ILE A 79 4.98 5.83 -8.42
CA ILE A 79 5.82 6.47 -7.41
C ILE A 79 5.04 7.55 -6.63
N THR A 80 4.38 7.15 -5.55
CA THR A 80 3.50 8.05 -4.77
C THR A 80 4.23 9.24 -4.16
N GLY A 81 5.52 9.10 -3.78
CA GLY A 81 6.33 10.24 -3.30
C GLY A 81 6.55 11.36 -4.34
N HIS A 82 6.30 11.08 -5.62
CA HIS A 82 6.32 12.05 -6.71
C HIS A 82 4.91 12.22 -7.32
N ARG A 83 3.88 11.88 -6.53
CA ARG A 83 2.46 12.05 -6.83
C ARG A 83 2.06 11.40 -8.16
N ASP A 84 2.49 10.15 -8.36
CA ASP A 84 2.21 9.40 -9.59
C ASP A 84 1.89 7.94 -9.33
N PHE A 85 1.11 7.36 -10.24
CA PHE A 85 0.72 5.96 -10.28
C PHE A 85 1.25 5.30 -11.55
N ALA A 86 1.30 3.97 -11.55
CA ALA A 86 1.70 3.19 -12.71
C ALA A 86 0.70 3.43 -13.86
N LYS A 87 1.21 3.91 -15.00
CA LYS A 87 0.41 4.21 -16.19
C LYS A 87 0.03 2.91 -16.89
N ALA A 88 -1.25 2.76 -17.23
CA ALA A 88 -1.74 1.62 -18.00
C ALA A 88 -1.09 1.61 -19.40
N THR A 89 -0.58 0.46 -19.81
CA THR A 89 0.14 0.31 -21.09
C THR A 89 -0.74 -0.24 -22.22
N GLY A 90 -1.95 -0.72 -21.89
CA GLY A 90 -2.79 -1.51 -22.79
C GLY A 90 -2.24 -2.93 -23.08
N ILE A 91 -1.07 -3.27 -22.53
CA ILE A 91 -0.43 -4.57 -22.69
C ILE A 91 -0.92 -5.54 -21.61
N ILE A 92 -1.16 -6.77 -22.03
CA ILE A 92 -1.37 -7.92 -21.16
C ILE A 92 -0.22 -8.91 -21.30
N VAL A 93 0.15 -9.53 -20.19
CA VAL A 93 1.30 -10.43 -20.08
C VAL A 93 0.81 -11.77 -19.57
N LYS A 94 1.18 -12.84 -20.28
CA LYS A 94 0.91 -14.20 -19.80
C LYS A 94 1.65 -14.38 -18.47
N PRO A 95 1.06 -15.01 -17.45
CA PRO A 95 1.73 -15.16 -16.17
C PRO A 95 3.13 -15.78 -16.28
N GLU A 96 3.33 -16.77 -17.15
CA GLU A 96 4.63 -17.40 -17.41
C GLU A 96 5.69 -16.45 -18.03
N ASP A 97 5.27 -15.37 -18.69
CA ASP A 97 6.19 -14.39 -19.31
C ASP A 97 6.56 -13.25 -18.34
N ALA A 98 5.92 -13.15 -17.18
CA ALA A 98 5.98 -11.95 -16.33
C ALA A 98 7.42 -11.61 -15.88
N THR A 99 8.22 -12.61 -15.53
CA THR A 99 9.64 -12.44 -15.17
C THR A 99 10.46 -11.85 -16.30
N LEU A 100 10.32 -12.40 -17.51
CA LEU A 100 11.09 -11.97 -18.69
C LEU A 100 10.66 -10.58 -19.18
N VAL A 101 9.38 -10.25 -19.06
CA VAL A 101 8.88 -8.89 -19.33
C VAL A 101 9.43 -7.89 -18.30
N ALA A 102 9.44 -8.24 -17.01
CA ALA A 102 10.05 -7.41 -15.98
C ALA A 102 11.54 -7.17 -16.22
N ASP A 103 12.29 -8.23 -16.59
CA ASP A 103 13.69 -8.14 -16.98
C ASP A 103 13.91 -7.17 -18.15
N ALA A 104 13.12 -7.29 -19.22
CA ALA A 104 13.21 -6.40 -20.38
C ALA A 104 12.96 -4.93 -19.98
N ILE A 105 11.94 -4.66 -19.16
CA ILE A 105 11.65 -3.31 -18.64
C ILE A 105 12.84 -2.77 -17.82
N VAL A 106 13.39 -3.59 -16.93
CA VAL A 106 14.53 -3.19 -16.08
C VAL A 106 15.77 -2.90 -16.93
N ARG A 107 16.02 -3.68 -17.99
CA ARG A 107 17.14 -3.42 -18.91
C ARG A 107 16.98 -2.12 -19.68
N VAL A 108 15.79 -1.84 -20.20
CA VAL A 108 15.53 -0.52 -20.83
C VAL A 108 15.78 0.59 -19.81
N PHE A 109 15.31 0.43 -18.57
CA PHE A 109 15.59 1.42 -17.51
C PHE A 109 17.09 1.57 -17.19
N ILE A 110 17.86 0.49 -17.19
CA ILE A 110 19.33 0.52 -17.00
C ILE A 110 19.99 1.38 -18.08
N ASP A 111 19.53 1.26 -19.32
CA ASP A 111 20.08 1.93 -20.49
C ASP A 111 19.68 3.41 -20.57
N THR A 112 18.45 3.75 -20.17
CA THR A 112 17.87 5.08 -20.39
C THR A 112 17.76 5.94 -19.13
N GLY A 113 17.91 5.36 -17.93
CA GLY A 113 17.72 6.09 -16.68
C GLY A 113 18.86 7.07 -16.34
N ASP A 114 18.50 8.24 -15.81
CA ASP A 114 19.47 9.27 -15.40
C ASP A 114 20.34 8.79 -14.22
N ARG A 115 21.66 8.78 -14.42
CA ARG A 115 22.66 8.43 -13.38
C ARG A 115 23.38 9.64 -12.79
N THR A 116 23.08 10.84 -13.29
CA THR A 116 23.71 12.11 -12.90
C THR A 116 22.92 12.83 -11.82
N ASN A 117 21.58 12.84 -11.92
CA ASN A 117 20.70 13.49 -10.94
C ASN A 117 19.81 12.48 -10.21
N ARG A 118 20.15 12.21 -8.94
CA ARG A 118 19.42 11.28 -8.08
C ARG A 118 17.94 11.63 -7.86
N LEU A 119 17.57 12.92 -7.96
CA LEU A 119 16.18 13.38 -7.84
C LEU A 119 15.35 13.06 -9.10
N LYS A 120 16.01 12.80 -10.23
CA LYS A 120 15.39 12.47 -11.53
C LYS A 120 15.71 11.06 -12.02
N ALA A 121 16.26 10.20 -11.16
CA ALA A 121 16.79 8.88 -11.52
C ALA A 121 15.77 7.72 -11.44
N ARG A 122 14.48 7.97 -11.20
CA ARG A 122 13.42 6.93 -11.13
C ARG A 122 12.79 6.69 -12.51
N LEU A 123 12.19 5.50 -12.72
CA LEU A 123 11.58 5.11 -14.00
C LEU A 123 10.56 6.15 -14.49
N LYS A 124 9.75 6.74 -13.60
CA LYS A 124 8.81 7.82 -13.93
C LYS A 124 9.43 8.89 -14.84
N TYR A 125 10.65 9.34 -14.56
CA TYR A 125 11.28 10.41 -15.32
C TYR A 125 11.74 9.97 -16.72
N VAL A 126 12.08 8.70 -16.89
CA VAL A 126 12.27 8.12 -18.22
C VAL A 126 10.96 8.15 -18.99
N LEU A 127 9.86 7.74 -18.36
CA LEU A 127 8.54 7.75 -19.01
C LEU A 127 8.04 9.17 -19.33
N ASP A 128 8.31 10.15 -18.48
CA ASP A 128 7.93 11.56 -18.71
C ASP A 128 8.70 12.19 -19.87
N SER A 129 9.94 11.76 -20.10
CA SER A 129 10.80 12.28 -21.18
C SER A 129 10.66 11.51 -22.50
N MET A 130 10.60 10.18 -22.44
CA MET A 130 10.53 9.30 -23.61
C MET A 130 9.08 9.09 -24.08
N GLY A 131 8.12 9.14 -23.16
CA GLY A 131 6.73 8.70 -23.39
C GLY A 131 6.58 7.19 -23.20
N VAL A 132 5.41 6.76 -22.69
CA VAL A 132 5.11 5.34 -22.39
C VAL A 132 5.17 4.49 -23.66
N ASP A 133 4.59 4.96 -24.77
CA ASP A 133 4.54 4.17 -26.02
C ASP A 133 5.94 3.87 -26.57
N LYS A 134 6.80 4.89 -26.64
CA LYS A 134 8.19 4.72 -27.09
C LYS A 134 8.97 3.82 -26.13
N PHE A 135 8.77 3.97 -24.83
CA PHE A 135 9.39 3.10 -23.84
C PHE A 135 8.97 1.64 -24.06
N MET A 136 7.68 1.37 -24.24
CA MET A 136 7.19 0.00 -24.48
C MET A 136 7.66 -0.59 -25.81
N ILE A 137 7.90 0.23 -26.85
CA ILE A 137 8.56 -0.22 -28.08
C ILE A 137 9.97 -0.74 -27.78
N ALA A 138 10.77 0.01 -27.02
CA ALA A 138 12.11 -0.43 -26.63
C ALA A 138 12.08 -1.69 -25.74
N VAL A 139 11.05 -1.84 -24.89
CA VAL A 139 10.83 -3.05 -24.10
C VAL A 139 10.54 -4.25 -25.01
N GLU A 140 9.65 -4.12 -26.00
CA GLU A 140 9.36 -5.20 -26.96
C GLU A 140 10.59 -5.57 -27.81
N GLU A 141 11.42 -4.59 -28.18
CA GLU A 141 12.70 -4.82 -28.87
C GLU A 141 13.68 -5.61 -27.98
N ARG A 142 13.80 -5.25 -26.70
CA ARG A 142 14.61 -5.99 -25.71
C ARG A 142 14.06 -7.39 -25.43
N PHE A 143 12.74 -7.52 -25.35
CA PHE A 143 12.05 -8.80 -25.13
C PHE A 143 12.10 -9.73 -26.36
N GLY A 144 12.29 -9.16 -27.56
CA GLY A 144 12.46 -9.91 -28.81
C GLY A 144 11.15 -10.24 -29.54
N ARG A 145 9.99 -9.83 -29.02
CA ARG A 145 8.69 -9.97 -29.68
C ARG A 145 7.68 -8.93 -29.20
N LYS A 146 6.62 -8.75 -29.99
CA LYS A 146 5.48 -7.90 -29.59
C LYS A 146 4.68 -8.54 -28.47
N LEU A 147 4.26 -7.70 -27.51
CA LEU A 147 3.41 -8.11 -26.40
C LEU A 147 1.93 -7.98 -26.79
N ALA A 148 1.10 -8.86 -26.25
CA ALA A 148 -0.33 -8.84 -26.49
C ALA A 148 -0.95 -7.56 -25.89
N ARG A 149 -1.95 -7.03 -26.57
CA ARG A 149 -2.70 -5.84 -26.14
C ARG A 149 -4.17 -6.18 -26.06
N ALA A 150 -4.85 -5.68 -25.04
CA ALA A 150 -6.29 -5.84 -24.87
C ALA A 150 -6.90 -4.54 -24.35
N PRO A 151 -8.06 -4.13 -24.90
CA PRO A 151 -8.74 -2.92 -24.45
C PRO A 151 -9.41 -3.16 -23.08
N ALA A 152 -9.79 -2.09 -22.38
CA ALA A 152 -10.34 -2.19 -21.04
C ALA A 152 -11.64 -3.02 -20.98
N GLU A 153 -12.43 -2.97 -22.05
CA GLU A 153 -13.68 -3.71 -22.19
C GLU A 153 -13.46 -5.23 -22.30
N ALA A 154 -12.24 -5.69 -22.56
CA ALA A 154 -11.89 -7.10 -22.60
C ALA A 154 -11.89 -7.76 -21.22
N PHE A 155 -11.75 -6.97 -20.15
CA PHE A 155 -11.60 -7.49 -18.80
C PHE A 155 -12.95 -7.73 -18.14
N ALA A 156 -13.08 -8.84 -17.43
CA ALA A 156 -14.16 -9.00 -16.45
C ALA A 156 -13.94 -8.02 -15.27
N PRO A 157 -15.01 -7.57 -14.59
CA PRO A 157 -14.87 -6.75 -13.40
C PRO A 157 -13.99 -7.44 -12.36
N ARG A 158 -12.96 -6.73 -11.87
CA ARG A 158 -12.14 -7.23 -10.76
C ARG A 158 -12.98 -7.21 -9.48
N PRO A 159 -12.86 -8.24 -8.62
CA PRO A 159 -13.43 -8.19 -7.28
C PRO A 159 -12.89 -6.98 -6.48
N ASN A 160 -13.73 -6.42 -5.61
CA ASN A 160 -13.32 -5.35 -4.70
C ASN A 160 -12.39 -5.91 -3.61
N PHE A 161 -11.41 -5.14 -3.19
CA PHE A 161 -10.65 -5.45 -1.98
C PHE A 161 -11.48 -5.16 -0.72
N ASP A 162 -11.09 -5.79 0.37
CA ASP A 162 -11.58 -5.53 1.72
C ASP A 162 -10.43 -4.93 2.54
N ARG A 163 -10.59 -3.67 2.93
CA ARG A 163 -9.60 -2.89 3.67
C ARG A 163 -9.31 -3.44 5.07
N MET A 164 -10.09 -4.40 5.57
CA MET A 164 -9.92 -5.05 6.88
C MET A 164 -9.46 -6.50 6.76
N ALA A 165 -9.36 -7.06 5.55
CA ALA A 165 -9.06 -8.48 5.34
C ALA A 165 -7.65 -8.92 5.83
N HIS A 166 -6.77 -7.96 6.11
CA HIS A 166 -5.45 -8.21 6.70
C HIS A 166 -5.46 -8.39 8.22
N ILE A 167 -6.64 -8.33 8.87
CA ILE A 167 -6.82 -8.46 10.31
C ILE A 167 -7.94 -9.47 10.60
N GLY A 168 -7.76 -10.30 11.63
CA GLY A 168 -8.77 -11.25 12.09
C GLY A 168 -8.73 -12.58 11.36
N VAL A 169 -9.75 -13.41 11.61
CA VAL A 169 -9.84 -14.77 11.08
C VAL A 169 -10.64 -14.76 9.79
N HIS A 170 -10.10 -15.38 8.75
CA HIS A 170 -10.72 -15.46 7.43
C HIS A 170 -10.54 -16.86 6.86
N GLN A 171 -11.59 -17.36 6.20
CA GLN A 171 -11.54 -18.66 5.52
C GLN A 171 -10.64 -18.63 4.30
N GLN A 172 -9.78 -19.64 4.19
CA GLN A 172 -8.99 -19.89 2.99
C GLN A 172 -9.80 -20.53 1.88
N LYS A 173 -9.24 -20.50 0.67
CA LYS A 173 -9.71 -21.30 -0.47
C LYS A 173 -9.70 -22.81 -0.17
N GLN A 174 -8.78 -23.28 0.67
CA GLN A 174 -8.72 -24.68 1.10
C GLN A 174 -9.74 -24.93 2.21
N ALA A 175 -10.63 -25.90 2.00
CA ALA A 175 -11.71 -26.20 2.92
C ALA A 175 -11.19 -26.52 4.34
N GLY A 176 -11.83 -25.91 5.35
CA GLY A 176 -11.51 -26.09 6.76
C GLY A 176 -10.22 -25.40 7.24
N LEU A 177 -9.59 -24.57 6.39
CA LEU A 177 -8.41 -23.78 6.74
C LEU A 177 -8.72 -22.29 6.78
N ASN A 178 -7.99 -21.58 7.62
CA ASN A 178 -8.13 -20.15 7.86
C ASN A 178 -6.76 -19.47 7.84
N TRP A 179 -6.75 -18.19 7.47
CA TRP A 179 -5.67 -17.29 7.86
C TRP A 179 -6.08 -16.41 9.03
N ILE A 180 -5.12 -16.05 9.87
CA ILE A 180 -5.29 -15.12 10.99
C ILE A 180 -4.40 -13.92 10.74
N GLY A 181 -5.01 -12.76 10.49
CA GLY A 181 -4.34 -11.46 10.43
C GLY A 181 -4.04 -10.93 11.82
N VAL A 182 -2.75 -10.78 12.14
CA VAL A 182 -2.25 -10.34 13.44
C VAL A 182 -1.91 -8.85 13.36
N VAL A 183 -2.47 -8.09 14.30
CA VAL A 183 -2.26 -6.65 14.43
C VAL A 183 -0.89 -6.40 15.03
N LEU A 184 -0.05 -5.67 14.30
CA LEU A 184 1.25 -5.20 14.75
C LEU A 184 1.17 -3.68 14.91
N PRO A 185 1.09 -3.15 16.15
CA PRO A 185 1.00 -1.71 16.37
C PRO A 185 2.11 -0.98 15.62
N VAL A 186 1.72 -0.22 14.60
CA VAL A 186 2.61 0.48 13.66
C VAL A 186 3.77 -0.39 13.14
N GLY A 187 3.52 -1.69 12.91
CA GLY A 187 4.49 -2.65 12.38
C GLY A 187 5.67 -2.98 13.29
N LYS A 188 5.56 -2.79 14.60
CA LYS A 188 6.61 -3.15 15.58
C LYS A 188 6.40 -4.57 16.13
N LEU A 189 7.52 -5.28 16.29
CA LEU A 189 7.58 -6.61 16.90
C LEU A 189 8.83 -6.75 17.77
N SER A 190 8.71 -7.42 18.91
CA SER A 190 9.87 -7.86 19.70
C SER A 190 10.42 -9.19 19.19
N CYS A 191 11.68 -9.51 19.53
CA CYS A 191 12.27 -10.81 19.19
C CYS A 191 11.49 -11.99 19.80
N GLU A 192 10.91 -11.81 20.99
CA GLU A 192 10.09 -12.83 21.64
C GLU A 192 8.79 -13.06 20.89
N GLN A 193 8.10 -11.98 20.49
CA GLN A 193 6.89 -12.06 19.68
C GLN A 193 7.16 -12.74 18.34
N MET A 194 8.27 -12.42 17.67
CA MET A 194 8.65 -13.07 16.41
C MET A 194 8.84 -14.59 16.58
N ARG A 195 9.54 -15.03 17.63
CA ARG A 195 9.73 -16.46 17.91
C ARG A 195 8.41 -17.15 18.28
N GLY A 196 7.57 -16.48 19.07
CA GLY A 196 6.25 -16.98 19.44
C GLY A 196 5.35 -17.17 18.22
N LEU A 197 5.27 -16.18 17.33
CA LEU A 197 4.52 -16.27 16.08
C LEU A 197 5.03 -17.37 15.16
N ALA A 198 6.36 -17.54 15.04
CA ALA A 198 6.95 -18.63 14.28
C ALA A 198 6.54 -20.01 14.83
N LYS A 199 6.52 -20.17 16.16
CA LYS A 199 6.03 -21.39 16.81
C LYS A 199 4.55 -21.63 16.54
N ILE A 200 3.71 -20.60 16.63
CA ILE A 200 2.27 -20.70 16.34
C ILE A 200 2.05 -21.13 14.88
N ALA A 201 2.78 -20.52 13.93
CA ALA A 201 2.70 -20.89 12.52
C ALA A 201 3.06 -22.37 12.28
N GLN A 202 4.11 -22.86 12.94
CA GLN A 202 4.57 -24.26 12.82
C GLN A 202 3.60 -25.27 13.48
N ASP A 203 3.13 -24.96 14.69
CA ASP A 203 2.34 -25.90 15.49
C ASP A 203 0.86 -25.93 15.07
N LEU A 204 0.31 -24.78 14.67
CA LEU A 204 -1.12 -24.58 14.48
C LEU A 204 -1.51 -24.18 13.04
N GLY A 205 -0.55 -23.80 12.20
CA GLY A 205 -0.74 -23.40 10.82
C GLY A 205 -0.02 -24.31 9.82
N ASP A 206 0.32 -23.77 8.64
CA ASP A 206 1.10 -24.44 7.59
C ASP A 206 2.61 -24.15 7.66
N GLY A 207 3.07 -23.51 8.74
CA GLY A 207 4.46 -23.11 8.92
C GLY A 207 4.86 -21.84 8.15
N GLU A 208 3.95 -21.20 7.40
CA GLU A 208 4.20 -19.94 6.70
C GLU A 208 3.75 -18.71 7.52
N ILE A 209 4.48 -17.61 7.35
CA ILE A 209 4.07 -16.27 7.79
C ILE A 209 4.12 -15.36 6.56
N ARG A 210 3.05 -14.58 6.35
CA ARG A 210 2.95 -13.66 5.21
C ARG A 210 2.90 -12.23 5.71
N LEU A 211 3.86 -11.41 5.31
CA LEU A 211 3.84 -9.98 5.61
C LEU A 211 2.88 -9.26 4.66
N THR A 212 2.24 -8.22 5.16
CA THR A 212 1.32 -7.38 4.38
C THR A 212 1.94 -6.02 4.10
N VAL A 213 1.48 -5.34 3.04
CA VAL A 213 1.85 -3.93 2.80
C VAL A 213 1.26 -2.97 3.85
N TRP A 214 0.36 -3.48 4.69
CA TRP A 214 -0.35 -2.80 5.76
C TRP A 214 0.33 -2.96 7.13
N GLN A 215 1.63 -3.28 7.14
CA GLN A 215 2.47 -3.42 8.34
C GLN A 215 2.02 -4.51 9.34
N ASN A 216 1.09 -5.37 8.96
CA ASN A 216 0.64 -6.54 9.71
C ASN A 216 1.17 -7.83 9.07
N LEU A 217 0.90 -8.97 9.71
CA LEU A 217 1.24 -10.29 9.17
C LEU A 217 0.06 -11.25 9.24
N LEU A 218 0.10 -12.30 8.43
CA LEU A 218 -0.88 -13.37 8.39
C LEU A 218 -0.21 -14.67 8.81
N LEU A 219 -0.88 -15.43 9.67
CA LEU A 219 -0.61 -16.85 9.90
C LEU A 219 -1.57 -17.66 9.03
N SER A 220 -1.07 -18.53 8.16
CA SER A 220 -1.88 -19.33 7.24
C SER A 220 -2.02 -20.80 7.69
N GLY A 221 -2.96 -21.50 7.07
CA GLY A 221 -3.14 -22.94 7.24
C GLY A 221 -3.73 -23.36 8.58
N VAL A 222 -4.38 -22.44 9.31
CA VAL A 222 -4.96 -22.74 10.63
C VAL A 222 -6.27 -23.49 10.45
N ARG A 223 -6.33 -24.74 10.91
CA ARG A 223 -7.58 -25.54 10.87
C ARG A 223 -8.68 -24.90 11.71
N ASP A 224 -9.94 -25.06 11.31
CA ASP A 224 -11.11 -24.54 12.03
C ASP A 224 -11.07 -24.83 13.55
N GLU A 225 -10.79 -26.08 13.90
CA GLU A 225 -10.67 -26.56 15.28
C GLU A 225 -9.53 -25.90 16.09
N ASN A 226 -8.50 -25.39 15.41
CA ASN A 226 -7.32 -24.75 16.01
C ASN A 226 -7.45 -23.23 16.13
N VAL A 227 -8.45 -22.59 15.50
CA VAL A 227 -8.57 -21.13 15.46
C VAL A 227 -8.56 -20.54 16.87
N ALA A 228 -9.40 -21.05 17.77
CA ALA A 228 -9.48 -20.56 19.14
C ALA A 228 -8.14 -20.70 19.90
N LEU A 229 -7.44 -21.81 19.69
CA LEU A 229 -6.13 -22.05 20.30
C LEU A 229 -5.06 -21.11 19.76
N ALA A 230 -5.04 -20.88 18.44
CA ALA A 230 -4.12 -19.96 17.80
C ALA A 230 -4.36 -18.51 18.25
N THR A 231 -5.63 -18.08 18.32
CA THR A 231 -6.01 -16.77 18.85
C THR A 231 -5.51 -16.56 20.28
N ALA A 232 -5.78 -17.51 21.19
CA ALA A 232 -5.32 -17.41 22.58
C ALA A 232 -3.78 -17.39 22.67
N ALA A 233 -3.07 -18.13 21.81
CA ALA A 233 -1.62 -18.10 21.76
C ALA A 233 -1.06 -16.76 21.28
N ILE A 234 -1.70 -16.12 20.30
CA ILE A 234 -1.34 -14.77 19.82
C ILE A 234 -1.57 -13.74 20.93
N GLU A 235 -2.71 -13.80 21.62
CA GLU A 235 -3.05 -12.90 22.73
C GLU A 235 -2.05 -13.02 23.90
N LYS A 236 -1.59 -14.24 24.18
CA LYS A 236 -0.53 -14.48 25.19
C LYS A 236 0.79 -13.80 24.85
N LEU A 237 1.06 -13.47 23.59
CA LEU A 237 2.23 -12.68 23.16
C LEU A 237 2.00 -11.16 23.27
N GLY A 238 0.85 -10.73 23.80
CA GLY A 238 0.46 -9.32 23.86
C GLY A 238 0.10 -8.73 22.49
N LEU A 239 -0.31 -9.58 21.54
CA LEU A 239 -0.73 -9.18 20.20
C LEU A 239 -2.24 -9.36 20.04
N ALA A 240 -2.85 -8.61 19.12
CA ALA A 240 -4.29 -8.66 18.87
C ALA A 240 -4.59 -9.25 17.48
N ILE A 241 -5.80 -9.77 17.31
CA ILE A 241 -6.36 -10.15 16.01
C ILE A 241 -7.60 -9.32 15.65
N LYS A 242 -7.89 -8.28 16.44
CA LYS A 242 -8.96 -7.32 16.22
C LYS A 242 -8.38 -5.92 16.29
N ALA A 243 -8.94 -5.02 15.50
CA ALA A 243 -8.55 -3.62 15.44
C ALA A 243 -9.79 -2.76 15.22
N SER A 244 -9.76 -1.52 15.70
CA SER A 244 -10.72 -0.49 15.28
C SER A 244 -10.48 -0.15 13.80
N GLN A 245 -11.45 0.54 13.17
CA GLN A 245 -11.29 1.03 11.80
C GLN A 245 -10.07 1.96 11.65
N ILE A 246 -9.76 2.73 12.70
CA ILE A 246 -8.61 3.63 12.76
C ILE A 246 -7.31 2.84 12.85
N ARG A 247 -7.21 1.89 13.79
CA ARG A 247 -5.97 1.15 14.05
C ARG A 247 -5.59 0.24 12.89
N ALA A 248 -6.58 -0.30 12.20
CA ALA A 248 -6.37 -1.23 11.09
C ALA A 248 -5.62 -0.60 9.92
N GLY A 249 -5.89 0.67 9.62
CA GLY A 249 -5.23 1.43 8.55
C GLY A 249 -4.21 2.45 9.05
N LEU A 250 -3.77 2.37 10.31
CA LEU A 250 -2.77 3.27 10.88
C LEU A 250 -1.35 2.80 10.53
N ILE A 251 -0.73 3.47 9.55
CA ILE A 251 0.57 3.10 8.99
C ILE A 251 1.59 4.20 9.27
N ALA A 252 2.79 3.83 9.74
CA ALA A 252 3.85 4.81 9.99
C ALA A 252 5.20 4.32 9.51
N CYS A 253 5.96 5.18 8.83
CA CYS A 253 7.35 4.86 8.49
C CYS A 253 8.24 4.87 9.74
N THR A 254 9.53 4.61 9.60
CA THR A 254 10.47 4.52 10.74
C THR A 254 10.54 5.78 11.61
N GLY A 255 10.39 6.97 11.03
CA GLY A 255 10.53 8.24 11.75
C GLY A 255 11.98 8.54 12.14
N ASN A 256 12.18 9.63 12.89
CA ASN A 256 13.50 10.11 13.31
C ASN A 256 14.19 9.21 14.35
N GLN A 257 13.50 8.22 14.92
CA GLN A 257 14.06 7.18 15.79
C GLN A 257 15.03 6.23 15.05
N GLY A 258 15.03 6.22 13.72
CA GLY A 258 15.97 5.39 12.94
C GLY A 258 16.25 5.86 11.51
N CYS A 259 15.48 6.81 10.98
CA CYS A 259 15.69 7.36 9.65
C CYS A 259 16.33 8.75 9.72
N LYS A 260 17.52 8.90 9.15
CA LYS A 260 18.25 10.19 9.07
C LYS A 260 17.55 11.31 8.28
N PHE A 261 16.53 10.97 7.50
CA PHE A 261 15.79 11.93 6.68
C PHE A 261 14.54 12.46 7.37
N ALA A 262 14.12 11.85 8.49
CA ALA A 262 12.83 12.11 9.07
C ALA A 262 12.83 13.36 9.96
N ALA A 263 11.78 14.18 9.86
CA ALA A 263 11.62 15.39 10.67
C ALA A 263 10.96 15.14 12.05
N SER A 264 10.21 14.04 12.19
CA SER A 264 9.41 13.72 13.39
C SER A 264 9.41 12.22 13.72
N ASP A 265 9.02 11.89 14.96
CA ASP A 265 8.81 10.52 15.45
C ASP A 265 7.46 9.95 14.98
N THR A 266 7.43 9.49 13.73
CA THR A 266 6.18 9.02 13.10
C THR A 266 5.53 7.84 13.78
N LYS A 267 6.30 6.91 14.37
CA LYS A 267 5.69 5.72 15.00
C LYS A 267 5.05 6.07 16.35
N ARG A 268 5.68 6.95 17.13
CA ARG A 268 5.09 7.45 18.39
C ARG A 268 3.85 8.28 18.11
N HIS A 269 3.95 9.29 17.24
CA HIS A 269 2.81 10.16 16.92
C HIS A 269 1.64 9.41 16.30
N ALA A 270 1.89 8.37 15.49
CA ALA A 270 0.82 7.53 14.96
C ALA A 270 0.05 6.83 16.10
N ALA A 271 0.78 6.24 17.06
CA ALA A 271 0.17 5.60 18.22
C ALA A 271 -0.67 6.60 19.04
N GLU A 272 -0.13 7.79 19.32
CA GLU A 272 -0.83 8.86 20.05
C GLU A 272 -2.11 9.32 19.32
N ILE A 273 -2.08 9.46 17.99
CA ILE A 273 -3.26 9.78 17.19
C ILE A 273 -4.32 8.67 17.31
N GLY A 274 -3.90 7.41 17.19
CA GLY A 274 -4.80 6.26 17.30
C GLY A 274 -5.43 6.16 18.70
N ASP A 275 -4.62 6.25 19.75
CA ASP A 275 -5.05 6.17 21.14
C ASP A 275 -6.02 7.30 21.51
N TRP A 276 -5.77 8.50 20.99
CA TRP A 276 -6.67 9.64 21.15
C TRP A 276 -7.98 9.41 20.40
N CYS A 277 -7.93 9.24 19.07
CA CYS A 277 -9.12 9.25 18.23
C CYS A 277 -10.10 8.11 18.57
N GLU A 278 -9.62 6.92 18.92
CA GLU A 278 -10.49 5.80 19.32
C GLU A 278 -11.35 6.09 20.55
N THR A 279 -10.95 7.04 21.39
CA THR A 279 -11.74 7.45 22.57
C THR A 279 -12.67 8.62 22.30
N GLN A 280 -12.44 9.36 21.20
CA GLN A 280 -13.15 10.60 20.89
C GLN A 280 -14.18 10.46 19.77
N VAL A 281 -13.98 9.53 18.85
CA VAL A 281 -14.84 9.32 17.68
C VAL A 281 -15.10 7.84 17.42
N ASP A 282 -16.36 7.51 17.12
CA ASP A 282 -16.75 6.16 16.70
C ASP A 282 -16.83 6.10 15.17
N VAL A 283 -15.77 5.60 14.55
CA VAL A 283 -15.68 5.44 13.10
C VAL A 283 -16.06 4.01 12.73
N ASP A 284 -17.16 3.86 11.99
CA ASP A 284 -17.77 2.59 11.59
C ASP A 284 -17.33 2.11 10.19
N THR A 285 -16.69 2.98 9.39
CA THR A 285 -16.15 2.67 8.06
C THR A 285 -14.62 2.54 8.05
N PRO A 286 -14.02 1.66 7.22
CA PRO A 286 -12.54 1.54 7.13
C PRO A 286 -11.83 2.85 6.77
N LEU A 287 -10.71 3.11 7.46
CA LEU A 287 -9.95 4.35 7.36
C LEU A 287 -8.44 4.09 7.36
N ASN A 288 -7.68 4.79 6.51
CA ASN A 288 -6.22 4.74 6.48
C ASN A 288 -5.66 6.09 6.93
N ILE A 289 -4.81 6.05 7.96
CA ILE A 289 -4.07 7.20 8.46
C ILE A 289 -2.58 6.91 8.33
N HIS A 290 -1.89 7.63 7.45
CA HIS A 290 -0.50 7.32 7.11
C HIS A 290 0.47 8.45 7.51
N LEU A 291 1.44 8.13 8.36
CA LEU A 291 2.48 9.07 8.80
C LEU A 291 3.82 8.77 8.11
N THR A 292 4.33 9.75 7.36
CA THR A 292 5.67 9.69 6.76
C THR A 292 6.58 10.77 7.30
N GLY A 293 7.82 10.41 7.65
CA GLY A 293 8.81 11.31 8.24
C GLY A 293 9.43 12.31 7.27
N CYS A 294 9.27 12.14 5.95
CA CYS A 294 9.86 13.02 4.94
C CYS A 294 9.19 12.86 3.57
N HIS A 295 9.61 13.66 2.60
CA HIS A 295 9.07 13.68 1.23
C HIS A 295 9.21 12.35 0.45
N HIS A 296 9.99 11.38 0.93
CA HIS A 296 10.15 10.08 0.27
C HIS A 296 8.91 9.17 0.32
N SER A 297 7.89 9.51 1.12
CA SER A 297 6.59 8.82 1.15
C SER A 297 6.69 7.31 1.43
N CYS A 298 7.54 6.89 2.37
CA CYS A 298 7.72 5.47 2.70
C CYS A 298 6.45 4.80 3.26
N ALA A 299 5.59 5.56 3.96
CA ALA A 299 4.27 5.10 4.38
C ALA A 299 3.16 5.58 3.43
N GLN A 300 3.51 6.14 2.27
CA GLN A 300 2.57 6.52 1.21
C GLN A 300 1.45 7.47 1.67
N HIS A 301 1.80 8.55 2.40
CA HIS A 301 0.83 9.53 2.94
C HIS A 301 -0.04 10.23 1.87
N TYR A 302 0.41 10.28 0.61
CA TYR A 302 -0.38 10.91 -0.46
C TYR A 302 -1.60 10.08 -0.89
N ILE A 303 -1.67 8.80 -0.55
CA ILE A 303 -2.72 7.87 -1.03
C ILE A 303 -3.57 7.30 0.12
N SER A 304 -3.48 7.89 1.31
CA SER A 304 -4.32 7.56 2.46
C SER A 304 -5.50 8.51 2.55
N ASP A 305 -6.57 8.06 3.23
CA ASP A 305 -7.70 8.92 3.59
C ASP A 305 -7.23 10.17 4.33
N ILE A 306 -6.33 9.99 5.32
CA ILE A 306 -5.64 11.08 6.04
C ILE A 306 -4.13 10.82 6.02
N GLY A 307 -3.39 11.66 5.33
CA GLY A 307 -1.93 11.61 5.22
C GLY A 307 -1.25 12.66 6.07
N LEU A 308 -0.13 12.30 6.72
CA LEU A 308 0.69 13.23 7.48
C LEU A 308 2.13 13.18 6.99
N LEU A 309 2.61 14.30 6.45
CA LEU A 309 4.00 14.49 6.04
C LEU A 309 4.73 15.28 7.12
N ALA A 310 5.71 14.66 7.77
CA ALA A 310 6.47 15.33 8.81
C ALA A 310 7.28 16.49 8.25
N ALA A 311 7.28 17.58 9.01
CA ALA A 311 8.03 18.80 8.76
C ALA A 311 8.56 19.36 10.08
N LYS A 312 9.55 20.24 10.00
CA LYS A 312 9.89 21.12 11.12
C LYS A 312 8.97 22.32 11.05
N VAL A 313 8.26 22.62 12.13
CA VAL A 313 7.22 23.66 12.19
C VAL A 313 7.56 24.67 13.29
N PRO A 314 7.16 25.95 13.17
CA PRO A 314 7.43 26.96 14.20
C PRO A 314 6.89 26.56 15.57
N GLY A 315 7.71 26.75 16.60
CA GLY A 315 7.43 26.47 18.01
C GLY A 315 6.66 27.59 18.70
N GLU A 316 7.02 27.91 19.94
CA GLU A 316 6.46 29.07 20.67
C GLU A 316 7.17 30.38 20.33
N THR A 317 8.45 30.30 19.97
CA THR A 317 9.28 31.45 19.56
C THR A 317 9.63 31.34 18.08
N GLU A 318 9.96 32.48 17.44
CA GLU A 318 10.31 32.51 16.01
C GLU A 318 11.53 31.64 15.65
N ASP A 319 12.43 31.41 16.61
CA ASP A 319 13.67 30.65 16.40
C ASP A 319 13.54 29.15 16.75
N ASP A 320 12.44 28.72 17.39
CA ASP A 320 12.22 27.33 17.76
C ASP A 320 11.48 26.56 16.65
N MET A 321 12.01 25.39 16.29
CA MET A 321 11.44 24.53 15.26
C MET A 321 11.19 23.13 15.84
N VAL A 322 9.91 22.83 16.05
CA VAL A 322 9.45 21.59 16.68
C VAL A 322 9.05 20.54 15.65
N GLU A 323 8.77 19.33 16.13
CA GLU A 323 8.19 18.27 15.30
C GLU A 323 6.76 18.64 14.90
N GLY A 324 6.43 18.48 13.61
CA GLY A 324 5.09 18.74 13.12
C GLY A 324 4.82 18.07 11.79
N TYR A 325 3.69 18.44 11.18
CA TYR A 325 3.13 17.79 10.00
C TYR A 325 2.41 18.75 9.06
N HIS A 326 2.45 18.43 7.77
CA HIS A 326 1.44 18.87 6.80
C HIS A 326 0.44 17.72 6.60
N LEU A 327 -0.85 18.03 6.68
CA LEU A 327 -1.92 17.05 6.60
C LEU A 327 -2.55 17.08 5.20
N TYR A 328 -2.77 15.90 4.66
CA TYR A 328 -3.42 15.66 3.37
C TYR A 328 -4.67 14.82 3.58
N ALA A 329 -5.68 14.99 2.75
CA ALA A 329 -6.90 14.18 2.79
C ALA A 329 -7.39 13.80 1.39
N GLY A 330 -8.12 12.69 1.31
CA GLY A 330 -8.80 12.24 0.08
C GLY A 330 -7.90 11.48 -0.92
N GLY A 331 -6.74 11.02 -0.47
CA GLY A 331 -5.87 10.14 -1.27
C GLY A 331 -6.40 8.71 -1.29
N GLY A 332 -6.18 8.00 -2.39
CA GLY A 332 -6.63 6.60 -2.55
C GLY A 332 -5.76 5.80 -3.51
N PHE A 333 -6.10 4.54 -3.70
CA PHE A 333 -5.33 3.56 -4.48
C PHE A 333 -6.25 2.59 -5.23
N GLY A 334 -5.71 1.84 -6.18
CA GLY A 334 -6.48 0.86 -6.95
C GLY A 334 -7.56 1.54 -7.79
N PRO A 335 -8.83 1.08 -7.75
CA PRO A 335 -9.94 1.75 -8.44
C PRO A 335 -10.14 3.20 -8.00
N ASP A 336 -9.71 3.54 -6.79
CA ASP A 336 -9.78 4.86 -6.20
C ASP A 336 -8.42 5.58 -6.27
N ALA A 337 -7.52 5.26 -7.19
CA ALA A 337 -6.22 5.92 -7.28
C ALA A 337 -6.34 7.44 -7.53
N ASP A 338 -5.97 8.24 -6.52
CA ASP A 338 -5.81 9.69 -6.63
C ASP A 338 -4.92 10.22 -5.50
N ILE A 339 -4.39 11.42 -5.68
CA ILE A 339 -3.49 12.08 -4.73
C ILE A 339 -4.29 12.97 -3.77
N GLY A 340 -4.06 12.78 -2.48
CA GLY A 340 -4.65 13.59 -1.42
C GLY A 340 -4.26 15.06 -1.51
N ARG A 341 -5.18 15.94 -1.09
CA ARG A 341 -5.04 17.40 -1.10
C ARG A 341 -4.60 17.89 0.27
N GLU A 342 -3.75 18.91 0.29
CA GLU A 342 -3.32 19.53 1.55
C GLU A 342 -4.51 20.22 2.23
N VAL A 343 -4.73 19.92 3.52
CA VAL A 343 -5.81 20.47 4.35
C VAL A 343 -5.23 21.42 5.41
N TYR A 344 -4.18 20.95 6.10
CA TYR A 344 -3.46 21.75 7.09
C TYR A 344 -1.98 21.78 6.79
N ARG A 345 -1.37 22.91 7.13
CA ARG A 345 0.07 23.13 7.05
C ARG A 345 0.60 23.53 8.42
N ASP A 346 1.83 23.15 8.70
CA ASP A 346 2.55 23.48 9.94
C ASP A 346 1.82 23.11 11.25
N VAL A 347 1.17 21.94 11.28
CA VAL A 347 0.52 21.42 12.49
C VAL A 347 1.59 20.87 13.44
N LYS A 348 1.66 21.38 14.67
CA LYS A 348 2.55 20.83 15.71
C LYS A 348 2.18 19.39 16.01
N ALA A 349 3.17 18.56 16.30
CA ALA A 349 2.94 17.13 16.56
C ALA A 349 1.97 16.89 17.73
N GLU A 350 2.02 17.71 18.78
CA GLU A 350 1.12 17.66 19.94
C GLU A 350 -0.34 17.99 19.58
N ASP A 351 -0.57 18.77 18.52
CA ASP A 351 -1.89 19.13 18.01
C ASP A 351 -2.43 18.15 16.97
N ALA A 352 -1.59 17.25 16.47
CA ALA A 352 -1.98 16.30 15.42
C ALA A 352 -3.13 15.38 15.84
N PRO A 353 -3.17 14.78 17.05
CA PRO A 353 -4.31 13.96 17.50
C PRO A 353 -5.65 14.70 17.45
N LYS A 354 -5.72 15.91 18.00
CA LYS A 354 -6.93 16.75 17.98
C LYS A 354 -7.30 17.23 16.59
N THR A 355 -6.32 17.44 15.71
CA THR A 355 -6.57 17.86 14.33
C THR A 355 -7.15 16.71 13.51
N VAL A 356 -6.66 15.48 13.69
CA VAL A 356 -7.24 14.28 13.07
C VAL A 356 -8.65 14.02 13.61
N GLU A 357 -8.86 14.12 14.93
CA GLU A 357 -10.18 14.01 15.55
C GLU A 357 -11.21 14.94 14.90
N ARG A 358 -10.86 16.23 14.75
CA ARG A 358 -11.74 17.22 14.11
C ARG A 358 -12.10 16.86 12.66
N LEU A 359 -11.15 16.34 11.89
CA LEU A 359 -11.45 15.84 10.54
C LEU A 359 -12.42 14.66 10.56
N LEU A 360 -12.26 13.74 11.51
CA LEU A 360 -13.15 12.59 11.66
C LEU A 360 -14.55 12.99 12.13
N LYS A 361 -14.67 13.93 13.07
CA LYS A 361 -15.96 14.51 13.47
C LYS A 361 -16.65 15.19 12.30
N ALA A 362 -15.93 16.03 11.56
CA ALA A 362 -16.49 16.71 10.39
C ALA A 362 -17.02 15.71 9.35
N TYR A 363 -16.29 14.62 9.11
CA TYR A 363 -16.76 13.52 8.28
C TYR A 363 -18.05 12.90 8.82
N LEU A 364 -18.10 12.48 10.08
CA LEU A 364 -19.28 11.83 10.66
C LEU A 364 -20.51 12.74 10.71
N THR A 365 -20.32 14.05 10.97
CA THR A 365 -21.40 15.05 10.99
C THR A 365 -21.95 15.33 9.59
N ASN A 366 -21.09 15.36 8.57
CA ASN A 366 -21.44 15.85 7.23
C ASN A 366 -21.53 14.74 6.17
N ARG A 367 -21.38 13.47 6.54
CA ARG A 367 -21.62 12.34 5.63
C ARG A 367 -23.10 12.26 5.23
N SER A 368 -23.33 12.02 3.96
CA SER A 368 -24.63 11.89 3.31
C SER A 368 -25.37 10.60 3.70
N SER A 369 -24.65 9.58 4.18
CA SER A 369 -25.21 8.31 4.65
C SER A 369 -24.21 7.61 5.58
N ALA A 370 -24.68 6.57 6.30
CA ALA A 370 -23.81 5.75 7.15
C ALA A 370 -22.76 4.95 6.35
N ASP A 371 -23.04 4.66 5.07
CA ASP A 371 -22.15 3.88 4.20
C ASP A 371 -21.13 4.76 3.44
N GLU A 372 -21.29 6.09 3.45
CA GLU A 372 -20.31 6.98 2.80
C GLU A 372 -19.00 6.92 3.56
N THR A 373 -17.91 6.50 2.90
CA THR A 373 -16.58 6.44 3.51
C THR A 373 -15.94 7.83 3.66
N PHE A 374 -14.92 7.96 4.52
CA PHE A 374 -14.13 9.20 4.62
C PHE A 374 -13.57 9.63 3.27
N LEU A 375 -13.06 8.69 2.46
CA LEU A 375 -12.53 8.99 1.13
C LEU A 375 -13.57 9.66 0.23
N SER A 376 -14.77 9.07 0.15
CA SER A 376 -15.87 9.60 -0.66
C SER A 376 -16.29 10.99 -0.18
N PHE A 377 -16.43 11.17 1.13
CA PHE A 377 -16.71 12.48 1.74
C PHE A 377 -15.63 13.50 1.40
N ALA A 378 -14.35 13.18 1.66
CA ALA A 378 -13.22 14.08 1.46
C ALA A 378 -13.10 14.56 0.00
N ARG A 379 -13.39 13.69 -0.98
CA ARG A 379 -13.29 14.02 -2.40
C ARG A 379 -14.36 14.98 -2.91
N ARG A 380 -15.48 15.13 -2.20
CA ARG A 380 -16.52 16.13 -2.54
C ARG A 380 -16.14 17.54 -2.08
N HIS A 381 -15.03 17.69 -1.35
CA HIS A 381 -14.56 18.95 -0.80
C HIS A 381 -13.13 19.24 -1.28
N ASP A 382 -12.77 20.52 -1.37
CA ASP A 382 -11.36 20.91 -1.45
C ASP A 382 -10.74 20.99 -0.05
N GLY A 383 -9.42 21.18 0.02
CA GLY A 383 -8.70 21.21 1.29
C GLY A 383 -9.14 22.34 2.21
N GLU A 384 -9.54 23.49 1.66
CA GLU A 384 -10.03 24.63 2.46
C GLU A 384 -11.41 24.35 3.05
N ALA A 385 -12.32 23.77 2.25
CA ALA A 385 -13.64 23.37 2.70
C ALA A 385 -13.56 22.30 3.79
N LEU A 386 -12.70 21.29 3.63
CA LEU A 386 -12.47 20.28 4.67
C LEU A 386 -11.94 20.90 5.96
N ARG A 387 -10.99 21.84 5.86
CA ARG A 387 -10.47 22.55 7.02
C ARG A 387 -11.58 23.33 7.74
N LYS A 388 -12.42 24.06 7.01
CA LYS A 388 -13.55 24.82 7.60
C LYS A 388 -14.55 23.91 8.30
N LEU A 389 -14.88 22.77 7.71
CA LEU A 389 -15.77 21.78 8.34
C LEU A 389 -15.17 21.24 9.64
N ALA A 390 -13.88 20.89 9.63
CA ALA A 390 -13.17 20.41 10.82
C ALA A 390 -13.00 21.49 11.91
N GLU A 391 -12.81 22.75 11.55
CA GLU A 391 -12.75 23.87 12.50
C GLU A 391 -14.11 24.18 13.15
N ALA A 392 -15.23 23.82 12.51
CA ALA A 392 -16.57 23.98 13.08
C ALA A 392 -16.89 22.93 14.17
N GLU A 393 -16.09 21.86 14.28
CA GLU A 393 -16.21 20.79 15.28
C GLU A 393 -15.35 21.05 16.53
N ALA A 394 -14.75 22.25 16.64
CA ALA A 394 -13.79 22.63 17.68
C ALA A 394 -14.42 22.98 19.04
#